data_AF-A0A661CN80-F1
#
_entry.id   AF-A0A661CN80-F1
#
_cell.length_a   1.000
_cell.length_b   1.000
_cell.length_c   1.000
_cell.angle_alpha   90.00
_cell.angle_beta   90.00
_cell.angle_gamma   90.00
#
_symmetry.space_group_name_H-M   'P 1'
#
loop_
_entity.id
_entity.type
_entity.pdbx_description
1 polymer ?
#
loop_
_entity_poly.entity_id
_entity_poly.type
_entity_poly.pdbx_seq_one_letter_code
_entity_poly.pdbx_strand_id
1 'polypeptide(L)'
;MNSTQQIHQVELSINEAKRQIDRKNALVRLSNNKEYKEIFLDGYFKEFAIQQVMLKSEPAQQDAKNQEIIVKNIDGIGALRTHLQSIMALGYRSEEALRDDEITREELLAEEAAA
;
A
#
# COMPACT_ATOMS: atom_id res chain seq x y z
N MET A 1 25.01 -16.62 15.80
CA MET A 1 24.14 -17.36 14.84
C MET A 1 25.07 -18.13 13.92
N ASN A 2 24.75 -19.38 13.54
CA ASN A 2 25.53 -20.08 12.52
C ASN A 2 25.03 -19.67 11.11
N SER A 3 25.83 -19.93 10.07
CA SER A 3 25.53 -19.52 8.68
C SER A 3 24.18 -20.06 8.18
N THR A 4 23.83 -21.30 8.52
CA THR A 4 22.52 -21.89 8.19
C THR A 4 21.34 -21.11 8.77
N GLN A 5 21.44 -20.62 10.01
CA GLN A 5 20.40 -19.79 10.63
C GLN A 5 20.30 -18.41 9.97
N GLN A 6 21.42 -17.84 9.51
CA GLN A 6 21.44 -16.56 8.79
C GLN A 6 20.81 -16.70 7.41
N ILE A 7 21.16 -17.75 6.66
CA ILE A 7 20.55 -18.06 5.35
C ILE A 7 19.03 -18.20 5.49
N HIS A 8 18.57 -18.96 6.48
CA HIS A 8 17.13 -19.13 6.71
C HIS A 8 16.42 -17.80 6.99
N GLN A 9 17.04 -16.92 7.80
CA GLN A 9 16.47 -15.61 8.11
C GLN A 9 16.39 -14.70 6.87
N VAL A 10 17.41 -14.74 6.01
CA VAL A 10 17.42 -13.99 4.74
C VAL A 10 16.36 -14.53 3.79
N GLU A 11 16.17 -15.85 3.70
CA GLU A 11 15.11 -16.45 2.88
C GLU A 11 13.70 -16.05 3.34
N LEU A 12 13.47 -15.93 4.65
CA LEU A 12 12.21 -15.39 5.17
C LEU A 12 12.00 -13.93 4.76
N SER A 13 13.05 -13.11 4.82
CA SER A 13 13.01 -11.70 4.38
C SER A 13 12.70 -11.58 2.89
N ILE A 14 13.37 -12.37 2.03
CA ILE A 14 13.12 -12.45 0.59
C ILE A 14 11.66 -12.78 0.30
N ASN A 15 11.09 -13.78 0.98
CA ASN A 15 9.70 -14.18 0.78
C ASN A 15 8.71 -13.07 1.17
N GLU A 16 8.98 -12.36 2.27
CA GLU A 16 8.18 -11.21 2.68
C GLU A 16 8.28 -10.06 1.66
N ALA A 17 9.48 -9.74 1.19
CA ALA A 17 9.72 -8.71 0.20
C ALA A 17 8.94 -9.01 -1.10
N LYS A 18 9.04 -10.25 -1.62
CA LYS A 18 8.28 -10.71 -2.80
C LYS A 18 6.77 -10.53 -2.61
N ARG A 19 6.23 -10.88 -1.44
CA ARG A 19 4.81 -10.68 -1.14
C ARG A 19 4.38 -9.21 -1.21
N GLN A 20 5.19 -8.29 -0.69
CA GLN A 20 4.86 -6.86 -0.76
C GLN A 20 4.96 -6.30 -2.17
N ILE A 21 5.95 -6.75 -2.95
CA ILE A 21 6.09 -6.42 -4.38
C ILE A 21 4.85 -6.88 -5.16
N ASP A 22 4.39 -8.11 -4.93
CA ASP A 22 3.20 -8.65 -5.57
C ASP A 22 1.94 -7.84 -5.25
N ARG A 23 1.78 -7.41 -3.99
CA ARG A 23 0.67 -6.53 -3.57
C ARG A 23 0.73 -5.17 -4.26
N LYS A 24 1.91 -4.54 -4.35
CA LYS A 24 2.10 -3.31 -5.13
C LYS A 24 1.71 -3.52 -6.59
N ASN A 25 2.22 -4.58 -7.22
CA ASN A 25 1.95 -4.87 -8.63
C ASN A 25 0.45 -5.14 -8.87
N ALA A 26 -0.23 -5.83 -7.95
CA ALA A 26 -1.67 -6.01 -8.01
C ALA A 26 -2.42 -4.67 -7.95
N LEU A 27 -2.01 -3.77 -7.04
CA LEU A 27 -2.60 -2.43 -6.94
C LEU A 27 -2.35 -1.59 -8.20
N VAL A 28 -1.17 -1.67 -8.82
CA VAL A 28 -0.87 -1.00 -10.11
C VAL A 28 -1.76 -1.53 -11.23
N ARG A 29 -1.97 -2.85 -11.32
CA ARG A 29 -2.86 -3.43 -12.33
C ARG A 29 -4.30 -2.98 -12.10
N LEU A 30 -4.75 -3.03 -10.85
CA LEU A 30 -6.09 -2.60 -10.47
C LEU A 30 -6.29 -1.11 -10.78
N SER A 31 -5.34 -0.24 -10.42
CA SER A 31 -5.47 1.20 -10.64
C SER A 31 -5.44 1.63 -12.11
N ASN A 32 -4.88 0.79 -12.99
CA ASN A 32 -4.88 1.02 -14.43
C ASN A 32 -6.16 0.53 -15.14
N ASN A 33 -6.93 -0.36 -14.51
CA ASN A 33 -8.18 -0.87 -15.04
C ASN A 33 -9.23 0.25 -15.18
N LYS A 34 -10.04 0.18 -16.25
CA LYS A 34 -11.02 1.23 -16.59
C LYS A 34 -12.12 1.33 -15.53
N GLU A 35 -12.68 0.20 -15.12
CA GLU A 35 -13.75 0.13 -14.13
C GLU A 35 -13.27 0.65 -12.77
N TYR A 36 -12.02 0.38 -12.39
CA TYR A 36 -11.44 0.97 -11.20
C TYR A 36 -11.34 2.50 -11.29
N LYS A 37 -10.90 3.03 -12.43
CA LYS A 37 -10.83 4.49 -12.62
C LYS A 37 -12.22 5.12 -12.52
N GLU A 38 -13.21 4.54 -13.18
CA GLU A 38 -14.60 5.00 -13.13
C GLU A 38 -15.13 5.01 -11.68
N ILE A 39 -15.01 3.89 -10.97
CA ILE A 39 -15.63 3.71 -9.66
C ILE A 39 -14.86 4.44 -8.56
N PHE A 40 -13.54 4.29 -8.52
CA PHE A 40 -12.72 4.81 -7.43
C PHE A 40 -12.13 6.18 -7.73
N LEU A 41 -11.52 6.38 -8.90
CA LEU A 41 -10.85 7.65 -9.19
C LEU A 41 -11.85 8.77 -9.45
N ASP A 42 -12.78 8.55 -10.39
CA ASP A 42 -13.79 9.53 -10.74
C ASP A 42 -14.94 9.51 -9.73
N GLY A 43 -15.53 8.35 -9.44
CA GLY A 43 -16.65 8.24 -8.49
C GLY A 43 -16.29 8.61 -7.04
N TYR A 44 -15.36 7.86 -6.42
CA TYR A 44 -15.09 8.02 -4.99
C TYR A 44 -14.14 9.18 -4.65
N PHE A 45 -12.99 9.28 -5.32
CA PHE A 45 -11.95 10.26 -4.98
C PHE A 45 -12.21 11.66 -5.55
N LYS A 46 -13.13 11.81 -6.50
CA LYS A 46 -13.44 13.11 -7.14
C LYS A 46 -14.89 13.51 -6.92
N GLU A 47 -15.85 12.81 -7.50
CA GLU A 47 -17.27 13.20 -7.45
C GLU A 47 -17.82 13.16 -6.02
N PHE A 48 -17.65 12.04 -5.32
CA PHE A 48 -18.11 11.89 -3.95
C PHE A 48 -17.39 12.86 -3.01
N ALA A 49 -16.08 13.08 -3.19
CA ALA A 49 -15.32 14.06 -2.42
C ALA A 49 -15.88 15.49 -2.58
N ILE A 50 -16.15 15.92 -3.82
CA ILE A 50 -16.79 17.22 -4.09
C ILE A 50 -18.18 17.28 -3.45
N GLN A 51 -18.97 16.21 -3.58
CA GLN A 51 -20.30 16.14 -2.98
C GLN A 51 -20.25 16.33 -1.45
N GLN A 52 -19.30 15.70 -0.75
CA GLN A 52 -19.17 15.88 0.70
C GLN A 52 -18.85 17.35 1.06
N VAL A 53 -17.99 18.02 0.28
CA VAL A 53 -17.68 19.45 0.49
C VAL A 53 -18.92 20.32 0.29
N MET A 54 -19.72 20.06 -0.75
CA MET A 54 -20.96 20.80 -1.00
C MET A 54 -21.98 20.56 0.12
N LEU A 55 -22.19 19.30 0.52
CA LEU A 55 -23.10 18.91 1.60
C LEU A 55 -22.74 19.59 2.93
N LYS A 56 -21.44 19.78 3.19
CA LYS A 56 -20.97 20.47 4.40
C LYS A 56 -21.54 21.89 4.53
N SER A 57 -21.84 22.55 3.41
CA SER A 57 -22.40 23.91 3.37
C SER A 57 -23.93 23.97 3.27
N GLU A 58 -24.60 22.83 3.04
CA GLU A 58 -26.04 22.76 2.82
C GLU A 58 -26.81 23.08 4.13
N PRO A 59 -27.74 24.06 4.14
CA PRO A 59 -28.52 24.41 5.33
C PRO A 59 -29.23 23.22 6.01
N ALA A 60 -29.76 22.28 5.22
CA ALA A 60 -30.45 21.10 5.75
C ALA A 60 -29.52 20.08 6.43
N GLN A 61 -28.19 20.26 6.33
CA GLN A 61 -27.17 19.35 6.87
C GLN A 61 -26.38 19.97 8.02
N GLN A 62 -26.81 21.12 8.56
CA GLN A 62 -26.03 21.88 9.55
C GLN A 62 -26.14 21.36 11.00
N ASP A 63 -27.04 20.41 11.28
CA ASP A 63 -27.07 19.80 12.59
C ASP A 63 -25.78 19.02 12.89
N ALA A 64 -25.44 18.92 14.17
CA ALA A 64 -24.15 18.38 14.62
C ALA A 64 -23.91 16.95 14.14
N LYS A 65 -24.96 16.11 14.10
CA LYS A 65 -24.84 14.72 13.69
C LYS A 65 -24.50 14.60 12.21
N ASN A 66 -25.18 15.36 11.35
CA ASN A 66 -24.91 15.33 9.91
C ASN A 66 -23.53 15.91 9.58
N GLN A 67 -23.10 17.00 10.25
CA GLN A 67 -21.75 17.54 10.09
C GLN A 67 -20.67 16.51 10.48
N GLU A 68 -20.85 15.79 11.59
CA GLU A 68 -19.93 14.75 12.01
C GLU A 68 -19.79 13.62 10.96
N ILE A 69 -20.91 13.19 10.38
CA ILE A 69 -20.91 12.15 9.33
C ILE A 69 -20.17 12.65 8.09
N ILE A 70 -20.44 13.87 7.63
CA ILE A 70 -19.81 14.44 6.43
C ILE A 70 -18.29 14.55 6.64
N VAL A 71 -17.84 15.02 7.81
CA VAL A 71 -16.40 15.10 8.13
C VAL A 71 -15.77 13.72 8.14
N LYS A 72 -16.40 12.72 8.78
CA LYS A 72 -15.90 11.34 8.78
C LYS A 72 -15.80 10.74 7.37
N ASN A 73 -16.73 11.08 6.47
CA ASN A 73 -16.66 10.65 5.08
C ASN A 73 -15.45 11.25 4.37
N ILE A 74 -15.20 12.56 4.56
CA ILE A 74 -14.02 13.25 3.99
C ILE A 74 -12.73 12.60 4.53
N ASP A 75 -12.66 12.36 5.84
CA ASP A 75 -11.52 11.68 6.47
C ASP A 75 -11.32 10.27 5.90
N GLY A 76 -12.41 9.52 5.69
CA GLY A 76 -12.39 8.19 5.09
C GLY A 76 -11.81 8.16 3.67
N ILE A 77 -12.08 9.17 2.86
CA ILE A 77 -11.49 9.33 1.53
C ILE A 77 -9.97 9.49 1.65
N GLY A 78 -9.50 10.36 2.54
CA GLY A 78 -8.08 10.59 2.78
C GLY A 78 -7.36 9.36 3.37
N ALA A 79 -8.01 8.67 4.30
CA ALA A 79 -7.50 7.46 4.93
C ALA A 79 -7.29 6.33 3.92
N LEU A 80 -8.27 6.10 3.04
CA LEU A 80 -8.14 5.09 1.98
C LEU A 80 -6.99 5.43 1.04
N ARG A 81 -6.90 6.68 0.57
CA ARG A 81 -5.80 7.10 -0.33
C ARG A 81 -4.43 6.89 0.33
N THR A 82 -4.30 7.26 1.59
CA THR A 82 -3.07 7.07 2.37
C THR A 82 -2.71 5.59 2.48
N HIS A 83 -3.70 4.72 2.73
CA HIS A 83 -3.46 3.28 2.77
C HIS A 83 -2.94 2.74 1.43
N LEU A 84 -3.55 3.13 0.31
CA LEU A 84 -3.10 2.71 -1.03
C LEU A 84 -1.67 3.21 -1.32
N GLN A 85 -1.34 4.44 -0.92
CA GLN A 85 0.02 4.98 -1.03
C GLN A 85 1.02 4.20 -0.16
N SER A 86 0.62 3.76 1.03
CA SER A 86 1.48 2.95 1.90
C SER A 86 1.84 1.59 1.27
N ILE A 87 0.90 0.96 0.55
CA ILE A 87 1.15 -0.28 -0.20
C ILE A 87 2.19 -0.01 -1.30
N MET A 88 2.03 1.10 -2.04
CA MET A 88 2.97 1.48 -3.09
C MET A 88 4.38 1.72 -2.53
N ALA A 89 4.50 2.53 -1.47
CA ALA A 89 5.77 2.86 -0.84
C ALA A 89 6.46 1.62 -0.27
N LEU A 90 5.70 0.73 0.38
CA LEU A 90 6.24 -0.52 0.93
C LEU A 90 6.76 -1.42 -0.19
N GLY A 91 6.00 -1.59 -1.28
CA GLY A 91 6.45 -2.40 -2.41
C GLY A 91 7.73 -1.88 -3.06
N TYR A 92 7.88 -0.58 -3.27
CA TYR A 92 9.12 -0.01 -3.82
C TYR A 92 10.32 -0.23 -2.89
N ARG A 93 10.15 -0.02 -1.58
CA ARG A 93 11.19 -0.32 -0.60
C ARG A 93 11.55 -1.81 -0.56
N SER A 94 10.56 -2.69 -0.76
CA SER A 94 10.78 -4.12 -0.82
C SER A 94 11.52 -4.57 -2.08
N GLU A 95 11.46 -3.85 -3.21
CA GLU A 95 12.28 -4.15 -4.39
C GLU A 95 13.76 -3.94 -4.11
N GLU A 96 14.10 -2.85 -3.41
CA GLU A 96 15.47 -2.58 -2.98
C GLU A 96 15.94 -3.63 -1.97
N ALA A 97 15.13 -3.90 -0.94
CA ALA A 97 15.45 -4.90 0.07
C ALA A 97 15.63 -6.32 -0.53
N LEU A 98 14.80 -6.71 -1.49
CA LEU A 98 14.92 -8.00 -2.17
C LEU A 98 16.28 -8.16 -2.85
N ARG A 99 16.72 -7.12 -3.58
CA ARG A 99 18.02 -7.15 -4.27
C ARG A 99 19.17 -7.31 -3.28
N ASP A 100 19.13 -6.55 -2.19
CA ASP A 100 20.20 -6.57 -1.19
C ASP A 100 20.22 -7.90 -0.40
N ASP A 101 19.03 -8.46 -0.10
CA ASP A 101 18.88 -9.78 0.53
C ASP A 101 19.34 -10.92 -0.40
N GLU A 102 19.08 -10.84 -1.71
CA GLU A 102 19.55 -11.82 -2.69
C GLU A 102 21.09 -11.86 -2.76
N ILE A 103 21.74 -10.69 -2.78
CA ILE A 103 23.22 -10.58 -2.70
C ILE A 103 23.74 -11.22 -1.41
N THR A 104 23.16 -10.82 -0.27
CA THR A 104 23.57 -11.34 1.05
C THR A 104 23.42 -12.87 1.12
N ARG A 105 22.35 -13.42 0.55
CA ARG A 105 22.12 -14.87 0.51
C ARG A 105 23.19 -15.58 -0.33
N GLU A 106 23.56 -15.03 -1.47
CA GLU A 106 24.60 -15.60 -2.33
C GLU A 106 25.97 -15.60 -1.64
N GLU A 107 26.32 -14.51 -0.94
CA GLU A 107 27.55 -14.41 -0.15
C GLU A 107 27.59 -15.48 0.95
N LEU A 108 26.52 -15.63 1.74
CA LEU A 108 26.45 -16.63 2.82
C LEU A 108 26.52 -18.07 2.30
N LEU A 109 25.91 -18.36 1.15
CA LEU A 109 26.00 -19.69 0.52
C LEU A 109 27.40 -19.99 0.01
N ALA A 110 28.10 -18.99 -0.53
CA ALA A 110 29.49 -19.14 -0.98
C ALA A 110 30.43 -19.38 0.21
N GLU A 111 30.22 -18.69 1.33
CA GLU A 111 30.96 -18.91 2.58
C GLU A 111 30.72 -20.31 3.15
N GLU A 112 29.47 -20.79 3.19
CA GLU A 112 29.13 -22.13 3.69
C GLU A 112 29.71 -23.25 2.80
N ALA A 113 29.81 -23.02 1.48
CA ALA A 113 30.43 -23.97 0.55
C ALA A 113 31.96 -24.00 0.62
N ALA A 114 32.59 -22.93 1.13
CA ALA A 114 34.04 -22.81 1.28
C ALA A 114 34.54 -23.25 2.67
N ALA A 115 33.64 -23.44 3.64
CA ALA A 115 33.91 -23.89 5.01
C ALA A 115 33.91 -25.42 5.13
#